data_AF-A0A352HMZ3-F1
#
_entry.id   AF-A0A352HMZ3-F1
#
_cell.length_a   1.000
_cell.length_b   1.000
_cell.length_c   1.000
_cell.angle_alpha   90.00
_cell.angle_beta   90.00
_cell.angle_gamma   90.00
#
_symmetry.space_group_name_H-M   'P 1'
#
loop_
_entity.id
_entity.type
_entity.pdbx_description
1 polymer ?
#
loop_
_entity_poly.entity_id
_entity_poly.type
_entity_poly.pdbx_seq_one_letter_code
_entity_poly.pdbx_strand_id
1 'polypeptide(L)' 'MTSAENTFQFLVEYITTRVVEWIARDENVGLEEALSRFHNSETCEKLEQRSTDMYIESPGYVYDVYRDEMRRGTLRGLTD' A
#
# COMPACT_ATOMS: atom_id res chain seq x y z
N MET A 1 10.75 21.06 -8.05
CA MET A 1 10.57 19.60 -7.92
C MET A 1 11.79 18.94 -8.53
N THR A 2 12.49 18.08 -7.78
CA THR A 2 13.69 17.36 -8.27
C THR A 2 13.26 16.04 -8.91
N SER A 3 14.09 15.47 -9.79
CA SER A 3 13.79 14.19 -10.47
C SER A 3 13.53 13.03 -9.50
N ALA A 4 14.24 13.01 -8.36
CA ALA A 4 14.10 11.98 -7.33
C ALA A 4 12.75 12.01 -6.60
N GLU A 5 12.15 13.20 -6.44
CA GLU A 5 10.81 13.34 -5.86
C GLU A 5 9.76 12.78 -6.80
N ASN A 6 9.87 13.10 -8.10
CA ASN A 6 8.98 12.59 -9.12
C ASN A 6 9.05 11.05 -9.24
N THR A 7 10.24 10.44 -9.09
CA THR A 7 10.38 8.98 -9.08
C THR A 7 9.70 8.33 -7.89
N PHE A 8 9.82 8.92 -6.70
CA PHE A 8 9.17 8.39 -5.50
C PHE A 8 7.65 8.44 -5.64
N GLN A 9 7.09 9.59 -6.01
CA GLN A 9 5.66 9.73 -6.22
C GLN A 9 5.14 8.73 -7.27
N PHE A 10 5.86 8.57 -8.38
CA PHE A 10 5.50 7.59 -9.42
C PHE A 10 5.46 6.15 -8.88
N LEU A 11 6.44 5.75 -8.06
CA LEU A 11 6.51 4.40 -7.51
C LEU A 11 5.37 4.16 -6.51
N VAL A 12 5.08 5.14 -5.64
CA VAL A 12 3.94 5.09 -4.72
C VAL A 12 2.62 4.95 -5.49
N GLU A 13 2.37 5.82 -6.48
CA GLU A 13 1.16 5.77 -7.30
C GLU A 13 1.02 4.44 -8.07
N TYR A 14 2.13 3.93 -8.62
CA TYR A 14 2.15 2.63 -9.29
C TYR A 14 1.76 1.49 -8.36
N ILE A 15 2.37 1.43 -7.16
CA ILE A 15 2.06 0.40 -6.16
C ILE A 15 0.60 0.52 -5.70
N THR A 16 0.15 1.72 -5.35
CA THR A 16 -1.23 1.99 -4.91
C THR A 16 -2.25 1.52 -5.94
N THR A 17 -2.04 1.84 -7.22
CA THR A 17 -2.93 1.42 -8.30
C THR A 17 -3.06 -0.10 -8.37
N ARG A 18 -1.93 -0.82 -8.31
CA ARG A 18 -1.90 -2.29 -8.37
C ARG A 18 -2.56 -2.93 -7.17
N VAL A 19 -2.30 -2.41 -5.96
CA VAL A 19 -2.89 -2.93 -4.73
C VAL A 19 -4.40 -2.73 -4.71
N VAL A 20 -4.89 -1.54 -5.10
CA VAL A 20 -6.32 -1.23 -5.15
C VAL A 20 -7.06 -2.11 -6.16
N GLU A 21 -6.46 -2.37 -7.34
CA GLU A 21 -7.01 -3.32 -8.32
C GLU A 21 -7.18 -4.72 -7.72
N TRP A 22 -6.21 -5.19 -6.93
CA TRP A 22 -6.28 -6.50 -6.29
C TRP A 22 -7.26 -6.55 -5.13
N ILE A 23 -7.36 -5.51 -4.30
CA ILE A 23 -8.38 -5.40 -3.25
C ILE A 23 -9.78 -5.48 -3.89
N ALA A 24 -10.04 -4.67 -4.92
CA ALA A 24 -11.33 -4.64 -5.60
C ALA A 24 -11.71 -6.03 -6.16
N ARG A 25 -10.75 -6.71 -6.80
CA ARG A 25 -10.96 -8.04 -7.37
C ARG A 25 -11.15 -9.13 -6.30
N ASP A 26 -10.27 -9.18 -5.31
CA ASP A 26 -10.20 -10.30 -4.36
C ASP A 26 -11.29 -10.18 -3.27
N GLU A 27 -11.73 -8.95 -2.94
CA GLU A 27 -12.81 -8.69 -1.98
C GLU A 27 -14.17 -8.44 -2.65
N ASN A 28 -14.22 -8.44 -3.98
CA ASN A 28 -15.42 -8.18 -4.79
C ASN A 28 -16.12 -6.85 -4.41
N VAL A 29 -15.33 -5.78 -4.31
CA VAL A 29 -15.79 -4.41 -4.02
C VAL A 29 -15.46 -3.47 -5.18
N GLY A 30 -16.12 -2.30 -5.22
CA GLY A 30 -15.80 -1.27 -6.21
C GLY A 30 -14.41 -0.65 -5.98
N LEU A 31 -13.82 -0.08 -7.04
CA LEU A 31 -12.51 0.58 -6.97
C LEU A 31 -12.47 1.73 -5.94
N GLU A 32 -13.55 2.50 -5.82
CA GLU A 32 -13.63 3.60 -4.84
C GLU A 32 -13.58 3.08 -3.39
N GLU A 33 -14.28 1.99 -3.11
CA GLU A 33 -14.26 1.33 -1.80
C GLU A 33 -12.88 0.70 -1.54
N ALA A 34 -12.30 0.02 -2.52
CA ALA A 34 -10.96 -0.55 -2.41
C ALA A 34 -9.88 0.52 -2.16
N LEU A 35 -9.98 1.66 -2.85
CA LEU A 35 -9.10 2.81 -2.67
C LEU A 35 -9.25 3.39 -1.26
N SER A 36 -10.49 3.59 -0.82
CA SER A 36 -10.78 4.04 0.55
C SER A 36 -10.18 3.10 1.60
N ARG A 37 -10.34 1.79 1.44
CA ARG A 37 -9.75 0.79 2.35
C ARG A 37 -8.24 0.85 2.40
N PHE A 38 -7.60 0.93 1.23
CA PHE A 38 -6.14 0.99 1.17
C PHE A 38 -5.61 2.28 1.79
N HIS A 39 -6.19 3.44 1.48
CA HIS A 39 -5.77 4.72 2.09
C HIS A 39 -5.94 4.77 3.61
N ASN A 40 -6.92 4.03 4.16
CA ASN A 40 -7.14 3.93 5.60
C ASN A 40 -6.25 2.87 6.28
N SER A 41 -5.33 2.23 5.55
CA SER A 41 -4.43 1.20 6.09
C SER A 41 -3.09 1.77 6.55
N GLU A 42 -2.52 1.16 7.58
CA GLU A 42 -1.14 1.44 8.03
C GLU A 42 -0.12 1.08 6.94
N THR A 43 -0.45 0.11 6.09
CA THR A 43 0.34 -0.24 4.90
C THR A 43 0.50 0.93 3.93
N CYS A 44 -0.58 1.68 3.66
CA CYS A 44 -0.52 2.87 2.80
C CYS A 44 0.25 4.01 3.47
N GLU A 45 0.04 4.23 4.77
CA GLU A 45 0.79 5.22 5.53
C GLU A 45 2.31 4.96 5.44
N LYS A 46 2.73 3.70 5.56
CA LYS A 46 4.15 3.32 5.44
C LYS A 46 4.67 3.42 4.01
N LEU A 47 3.84 3.10 3.00
CA LEU A 47 4.21 3.26 1.58
C LEU A 47 4.53 4.72 1.23
N GLU A 48 3.77 5.67 1.80
CA GLU A 48 3.96 7.12 1.61
C GLU A 48 5.15 7.68 2.41
N GLN A 49 5.74 6.90 3.31
CA GLN A 49 6.93 7.28 4.08
C GLN A 49 8.20 6.76 3.42
N ARG A 50 8.97 7.64 2.79
CA ARG A 50 10.25 7.28 2.13
C ARG A 50 11.22 6.53 3.05
N SER A 51 11.20 6.77 4.36
CA SER A 51 12.07 6.12 5.34
C SER A 51 11.78 4.63 5.57
N THR A 52 10.64 4.11 5.11
CA THR A 52 10.30 2.68 5.25
C THR A 52 10.82 1.84 4.11
N ASP A 53 11.29 2.49 3.03
CA ASP A 53 11.68 1.86 1.77
C ASP A 53 10.58 1.00 1.11
N MET A 54 9.32 1.08 1.55
CA MET A 54 8.25 0.27 0.94
C MET A 54 7.99 0.60 -0.54
N TYR A 55 8.33 1.80 -0.99
CA TYR A 55 8.16 2.24 -2.38
C TYR A 55 9.14 1.57 -3.37
N ILE A 56 10.21 0.95 -2.88
CA ILE A 56 11.14 0.16 -3.74
C ILE A 56 10.75 -1.32 -3.81
N GLU A 57 9.79 -1.75 -2.99
CA GLU A 57 9.31 -3.12 -2.98
C GLU A 57 8.32 -3.39 -4.12
N SER A 58 8.11 -4.68 -4.41
CA SER A 58 7.11 -5.07 -5.41
C SER A 58 5.69 -4.76 -4.91
N PRO A 59 4.74 -4.40 -5.81
CA PRO A 59 3.35 -4.22 -5.41
C PRO A 59 2.76 -5.46 -4.71
N GLY A 60 3.20 -6.67 -5.12
CA GLY A 60 2.78 -7.93 -4.51
C GLY A 60 3.15 -8.03 -3.03
N TYR A 61 4.38 -7.63 -2.68
CA TYR A 61 4.80 -7.57 -1.29
C TYR A 61 3.95 -6.60 -0.47
N VAL A 62 3.71 -5.39 -1.00
CA VAL A 62 2.88 -4.38 -0.32
C VAL A 62 1.44 -4.90 -0.13
N TYR A 63 0.90 -5.63 -1.11
CA TYR A 63 -0.41 -6.26 -0.99
C TYR A 63 -0.45 -7.35 0.08
N ASP A 64 0.59 -8.18 0.19
CA ASP A 64 0.67 -9.20 1.24
C ASP A 64 0.75 -8.57 2.64
N VAL A 65 1.51 -7.47 2.79
CA VAL A 65 1.54 -6.69 4.04
C VAL A 65 0.16 -6.13 4.39
N TYR A 66 -0.55 -5.55 3.41
CA TYR A 66 -1.94 -5.08 3.60
C TYR A 66 -2.86 -6.23 4.03
N ARG A 67 -2.77 -7.39 3.39
CA ARG A 67 -3.60 -8.55 3.74
C ARG A 67 -3.30 -9.07 5.14
N ASP A 68 -2.04 -9.05 5.56
CA ASP A 68 -1.66 -9.44 6.90
C ASP A 68 -2.15 -8.44 7.95
N GLU A 69 -2.12 -7.14 7.65
CA GLU A 69 -2.79 -6.10 8.45
C GLU A 69 -4.29 -6.41 8.58
N MET A 70 -5.00 -6.68 7.48
CA MET A 70 -6.45 -6.97 7.54
C MET A 70 -6.78 -8.24 8.34
N ARG A 71 -5.88 -9.23 8.38
CA ARG A 71 -6.06 -10.46 9.17
C ARG A 71 -5.77 -10.29 10.65
N ARG A 72 -4.78 -9.47 11.01
CA ARG A 72 -4.20 -9.41 12.37
C ARG A 72 -4.58 -8.12 13.12
N GLY A 73 -5.10 -7.12 12.42
CA GLY A 73 -5.19 -5.75 12.91
C GLY A 73 -3.94 -4.95 12.57
N THR A 74 -3.62 -3.91 13.36
CA THR A 74 -2.48 -3.01 13.10
C THR A 74 -1.14 -3.76 12.94
N LEU A 75 -0.25 -3.26 12.09
CA LEU A 75 1.09 -3.82 11.84
C LEU A 75 2.02 -3.72 13.07
N ARG A 76 1.61 -3.02 14.13
CA ARG A 76 2.34 -2.90 15.41
C ARG A 76 2.65 -4.23 16.11
N GLY A 77 2.03 -5.34 15.71
CA GLY A 77 2.34 -6.68 16.23
C GLY A 77 3.55 -7.38 15.60
N LEU A 78 4.29 -6.74 14.69
CA LEU A 78 5.45 -7.33 13.98
C LEU A 78 6.81 -6.91 14.58
N THR A 79 6.83 -6.03 15.58
CA THR A 79 8.08 -5.47 16.15
C THR A 79 8.31 -5.76 17.63
N ASP A 80 7.54 -6.68 18.24
CA ASP A 80 7.78 -7.16 19.61
C ASP A 80 8.43 -8.56 19.64
#